data_AF-A0A6J7DMU1-F1
#
_entry.id   AF-A0A6J7DMU1-F1
#
_cell.length_a   1.000
_cell.length_b   1.000
_cell.length_c   1.000
_cell.angle_alpha   90.00
_cell.angle_beta   90.00
_cell.angle_gamma   90.00
#
_symmetry.space_group_name_H-M   'P 1'
#
loop_
_entity.id
_entity.type
_entity.pdbx_description
1 polymer ?
#
loop_
_entity_poly.entity_id
_entity_poly.type
_entity_poly.pdbx_seq_one_letter_code
_entity_poly.pdbx_strand_id
1 'polypeptide(L)' 'MGHAGAIVSGGKGTADAKMEALRDAGALVGMNPTEAGDLMAQVVAKL' A
#
# COMPACT_ATOMS: atom_id res chain seq x y z
N MET A 1 -12.15 -9.19 -5.84
CA MET A 1 -12.72 -8.70 -4.57
C MET A 1 -13.70 -9.74 -4.05
N GLY A 2 -13.32 -10.55 -3.05
CA GLY A 2 -14.17 -11.61 -2.47
C GLY A 2 -14.42 -11.48 -0.96
N HIS A 3 -13.63 -10.66 -0.27
CA HIS A 3 -13.87 -10.31 1.13
C HIS A 3 -14.96 -9.24 1.22
N ALA A 4 -15.95 -9.43 2.10
CA ALA A 4 -17.05 -8.49 2.32
C ALA A 4 -16.63 -7.00 2.50
N GLY A 5 -15.49 -6.73 3.15
CA GLY A 5 -14.98 -5.37 3.36
C GLY A 5 -14.16 -4.78 2.21
N ALA A 6 -13.88 -5.57 1.17
CA ALA A 6 -13.15 -5.11 0.00
C ALA A 6 -14.11 -4.39 -0.96
N ILE A 7 -14.54 -3.18 -0.58
CA ILE A 7 -15.53 -2.38 -1.29
C ILE A 7 -15.09 -0.91 -1.42
N VAL A 8 -15.32 -0.35 -2.60
CA VAL A 8 -15.25 1.10 -2.85
C VAL A 8 -16.68 1.61 -2.94
N SER A 9 -17.05 2.57 -2.09
CA SER A 9 -18.42 3.10 -2.03
C SER A 9 -18.39 4.60 -1.79
N GLY A 10 -19.27 5.33 -2.48
CA GLY A 10 -19.34 6.80 -2.37
C GLY A 10 -18.00 7.49 -2.69
N GLY A 11 -17.20 6.93 -3.59
CA GLY A 11 -15.86 7.44 -3.93
C GLY A 11 -14.76 7.16 -2.88
N LYS A 12 -15.07 6.45 -1.79
CA LYS A 12 -14.14 6.14 -0.71
C LYS A 12 -13.69 4.68 -0.73
N GLY A 13 -12.48 4.43 -0.24
CA GLY A 13 -11.94 3.08 -0.05
C GLY A 13 -11.08 2.55 -1.20
N THR A 14 -10.74 3.39 -2.19
CA THR A 14 -9.85 3.00 -3.29
C THR A 14 -8.46 2.60 -2.77
N ALA A 15 -7.79 1.70 -3.49
CA ALA A 15 -6.40 1.35 -3.20
C ALA A 15 -5.48 2.56 -3.37
N ASP A 16 -5.67 3.34 -4.43
CA ASP A 16 -4.83 4.51 -4.75
C ASP A 16 -4.82 5.55 -3.63
N ALA A 17 -5.98 5.91 -3.08
CA ALA A 17 -6.06 6.89 -1.99
C ALA A 17 -5.37 6.38 -0.71
N LYS A 18 -5.39 5.06 -0.47
CA LYS A 18 -4.68 4.46 0.67
C LYS A 18 -3.17 4.44 0.43
N MET A 19 -2.75 4.14 -0.80
CA MET A 19 -1.34 4.17 -1.19
C MET A 19 -0.76 5.58 -1.07
N GLU A 20 -1.48 6.60 -1.53
CA GLU A 20 -1.11 8.02 -1.38
C GLU A 20 -0.96 8.41 0.10
N ALA A 21 -1.97 8.15 0.92
CA ALA A 21 -1.92 8.46 2.35
C ALA A 21 -0.75 7.77 3.08
N LEU A 22 -0.39 6.54 2.70
CA LEU A 22 0.77 5.84 3.25
C LEU A 22 2.10 6.47 2.81
N ARG A 23 2.22 6.88 1.53
CA ARG A 23 3.40 7.59 1.03
C ARG A 23 3.57 8.94 1.72
N ASP A 24 2.49 9.69 1.91
CA ASP A 24 2.49 10.96 2.63
C ASP A 24 2.94 10.80 4.09
N ALA A 25 2.62 9.67 4.70
CA ALA A 25 3.11 9.29 6.02
C ALA A 25 4.57 8.78 6.05
N GLY A 26 5.25 8.75 4.90
CA GLY A 26 6.65 8.33 4.77
C GLY A 26 6.85 6.81 4.57
N ALA A 27 5.78 6.04 4.38
CA ALA A 27 5.91 4.62 4.09
C ALA A 27 6.37 4.38 2.65
N LEU A 28 7.20 3.34 2.45
CA LEU A 28 7.49 2.83 1.12
C LEU A 28 6.32 1.97 0.64
N VAL A 29 5.77 2.28 -0.53
CA VAL A 29 4.57 1.62 -1.08
C VAL A 29 4.85 1.10 -2.49
N GLY A 30 4.90 -0.22 -2.63
CA GLY A 30 5.07 -0.90 -3.91
C GLY A 30 3.83 -0.81 -4.80
N MET A 31 4.04 -0.83 -6.11
CA MET A 31 2.98 -0.76 -7.13
C MET A 31 2.43 -2.15 -7.50
N ASN A 32 3.13 -3.21 -7.12
CA ASN A 32 2.70 -4.59 -7.26
C ASN A 32 3.12 -5.42 -6.04
N PRO A 33 2.50 -6.59 -5.81
CA PRO A 33 2.82 -7.41 -4.65
C PRO A 33 4.26 -7.94 -4.61
N THR A 34 4.91 -8.09 -5.77
CA THR A 34 6.27 -8.64 -5.85
C THR A 34 7.34 -7.69 -5.30
N GLU A 35 7.09 -6.38 -5.33
CA GLU A 35 8.00 -5.36 -4.79
C GLU A 35 8.05 -5.33 -3.25
N ALA A 36 7.08 -5.92 -2.56
CA ALA A 36 6.99 -5.83 -1.10
C ALA A 36 8.24 -6.39 -0.39
N GLY A 37 8.82 -7.47 -0.92
CA GLY A 37 10.04 -8.08 -0.38
C GLY A 37 11.25 -7.17 -0.51
N ASP A 38 11.46 -6.60 -1.69
CA ASP A 38 12.60 -5.72 -1.98
C ASP A 38 12.53 -4.43 -1.16
N LEU A 39 11.34 -3.82 -1.04
CA LEU A 39 11.16 -2.62 -0.23
C LEU A 39 11.43 -2.88 1.26
N MET A 40 10.97 -4.02 1.78
CA MET A 40 11.24 -4.41 3.16
C MET A 40 12.75 -4.64 3.38
N ALA A 41 13.40 -5.37 2.49
CA ALA A 41 14.85 -5.60 2.56
C ALA A 41 15.64 -4.28 2.55
N GLN A 42 15.22 -3.30 1.73
CA GLN A 42 15.82 -1.96 1.73
C GLN A 42 15.65 -1.21 3.06
N VAL A 43 14.49 -1.35 3.73
CA VAL A 43 14.26 -0.73 5.05
C VAL A 43 15.19 -1.36 6.08
N VAL A 44 15.23 -2.69 6.14
CA VAL A 44 16.07 -3.42 7.10
C VAL A 44 17.55 -3.13 6.91
N ALA A 45 18.03 -3.03 5.67
CA ALA A 45 19.44 -2.73 5.38
C ALA A 45 19.87 -1.31 5.78
N LYS A 46 18.92 -0.41 6.06
CA LYS A 46 19.18 0.99 6.48
C LYS A 46 19.05 1.22 8.00
N LEU A 47 18.72 0.18 8.77
CA LEU A 47 18.73 0.19 10.23
C LEU A 47 20.16 0.00 10.77
#